data_AF-A0A2E8R859-F1
#
_entry.id   AF-A0A2E8R859-F1
#
_cell.length_a   1.000
_cell.length_b   1.000
_cell.length_c   1.000
_cell.angle_alpha   90.00
_cell.angle_beta   90.00
_cell.angle_gamma   90.00
#
_symmetry.space_group_name_H-M   'P 1'
#
loop_
_entity.id
_entity.type
_entity.pdbx_description
1 polymer ?
#
loop_
_entity_poly.entity_id
_entity_poly.type
_entity_poly.pdbx_seq_one_letter_code
_entity_poly.pdbx_strand_id
1 'polypeptide(L)' 'MSHQKETYLTNTNVKRDGIVQSWNAEDVKTYHQCMNDPVYFTQNFIKIISLDTGLIPFNLYKYQKRCLKNLKRIDLALS' A
#
# COMPACT_ATOMS: atom_id res chain seq x y z
N MET A 1 22.94 -1.12 12.92
CA MET A 1 22.37 -2.29 13.63
C MET A 1 21.65 -3.14 12.60
N SER A 2 21.93 -4.45 12.56
CA SER A 2 21.62 -5.30 11.40
C SER A 2 20.13 -5.65 11.30
N HIS A 3 19.40 -5.01 10.38
CA HIS A 3 18.02 -5.36 9.97
C HIS A 3 17.93 -6.71 9.22
N GLN A 4 19.00 -7.50 9.16
CA GLN A 4 19.06 -8.74 8.37
C GLN A 4 18.07 -9.82 8.82
N LYS A 5 17.44 -9.71 10.01
CA LYS A 5 16.41 -10.67 10.43
C LYS A 5 15.00 -10.36 9.92
N GLU A 6 14.77 -9.14 9.42
CA GLU A 6 13.42 -8.70 9.04
C GLU A 6 13.17 -8.65 7.53
N THR A 7 14.25 -8.70 6.75
CA THR A 7 14.22 -8.50 5.30
C THR A 7 14.33 -9.82 4.54
N TYR A 8 13.72 -9.87 3.36
CA TYR A 8 13.73 -11.05 2.50
C TYR A 8 14.93 -11.03 1.55
N LEU A 9 15.74 -12.10 1.54
CA LEU A 9 16.88 -12.29 0.64
C LEU A 9 17.72 -11.02 0.41
N THR A 10 18.15 -10.38 1.51
CA THR A 10 18.94 -9.13 1.55
C THR A 10 18.31 -7.89 0.91
N ASN A 11 17.09 -7.99 0.37
CA ASN A 11 16.32 -6.84 -0.11
C ASN A 11 15.65 -6.12 1.06
N THR A 12 16.16 -4.93 1.39
CA THR A 12 15.66 -4.11 2.50
C THR A 12 14.24 -3.59 2.30
N ASN A 13 13.74 -3.56 1.07
CA ASN A 13 12.39 -3.08 0.74
C ASN A 13 11.32 -4.17 0.85
N VAL A 14 11.72 -5.44 1.04
CA VAL A 14 10.80 -6.57 1.11
C VAL A 14 10.87 -7.18 2.50
N LYS A 15 9.73 -7.14 3.20
CA LYS A 15 9.58 -7.78 4.51
C LYS A 15 9.58 -9.31 4.34
N ARG A 16 10.28 -10.01 5.23
CA ARG A 16 10.28 -11.48 5.26
C ARG A 16 8.96 -12.02 5.84
N ASP A 17 8.58 -13.19 5.37
CA ASP A 17 7.43 -13.94 5.88
C ASP A 17 7.61 -14.38 7.35
N GLY A 18 6.50 -14.56 8.06
CA GLY A 18 6.47 -15.03 9.45
C GLY A 18 6.88 -14.00 10.51
N ILE A 19 7.19 -12.76 10.12
CA ILE A 19 7.50 -11.69 11.08
C ILE A 19 6.22 -11.17 11.72
N VAL A 20 6.08 -11.44 13.01
CA VAL A 20 5.02 -10.86 13.83
C VAL A 20 5.30 -9.38 14.02
N GLN A 21 4.36 -8.54 13.56
CA GLN A 21 4.38 -7.10 13.76
C GLN A 21 3.38 -6.74 14.86
N SER A 22 3.78 -5.87 15.77
CA SER A 22 2.87 -5.28 16.75
C SER A 22 1.91 -4.31 16.05
N TRP A 23 0.64 -4.38 16.43
CA TRP A 23 -0.40 -3.50 15.93
C TRP A 23 -0.87 -2.58 17.04
N ASN A 24 -0.91 -1.28 16.77
CA ASN A 24 -1.62 -0.32 17.61
C ASN A 24 -3.00 0.00 17.01
N ALA A 25 -3.84 0.73 17.76
CA ALA A 25 -5.20 1.04 17.32
C ALA A 25 -5.25 1.88 16.02
N GLU A 26 -4.28 2.78 15.82
CA GLU A 26 -4.20 3.61 14.61
C GLU A 26 -3.76 2.80 13.39
N ASP A 27 -2.86 1.82 13.56
CA ASP A 27 -2.43 0.92 12.50
C ASP A 27 -3.64 0.12 11.97
N VAL A 28 -4.44 -0.43 12.88
CA VAL A 28 -5.65 -1.20 12.53
C VAL A 28 -6.67 -0.33 11.81
N LYS A 29 -6.89 0.89 12.30
CA LYS A 29 -7.80 1.86 11.68
C LYS A 29 -7.34 2.26 10.29
N THR A 30 -6.05 2.58 10.12
CA THR A 30 -5.45 2.92 8.83
C THR A 30 -5.57 1.76 7.86
N TYR A 31 -5.30 0.54 8.33
CA TYR A 31 -5.41 -0.66 7.52
C TYR A 31 -6.84 -0.89 7.04
N HIS A 32 -7.83 -0.76 7.92
CA HIS A 32 -9.25 -0.82 7.57
C HIS A 32 -9.65 0.27 6.56
N GLN A 33 -9.17 1.51 6.74
CA GLN A 33 -9.42 2.59 5.80
C GLN A 33 -8.82 2.29 4.41
N CYS A 34 -7.60 1.77 4.35
CA CYS A 34 -6.95 1.36 3.11
C CYS A 34 -7.70 0.22 2.41
N MET A 35 -8.21 -0.76 3.18
CA MET A 35 -9.06 -1.83 2.65
C MET A 35 -10.36 -1.28 2.04
N ASN A 36 -10.97 -0.26 2.65
CA ASN A 36 -12.24 0.33 2.21
C ASN A 36 -12.12 1.41 1.14
N ASP A 37 -10.98 2.08 1.01
CA ASP A 37 -10.73 3.08 -0.03
C ASP A 37 -9.38 2.85 -0.73
N PRO A 38 -9.39 2.26 -1.94
CA PRO A 38 -8.15 1.94 -2.65
C PRO A 38 -7.52 3.20 -3.24
N VAL A 39 -8.30 4.28 -3.45
CA VAL A 39 -7.80 5.57 -3.89
C VAL A 39 -7.03 6.22 -2.74
N TYR A 40 -7.57 6.18 -1.52
CA TYR A 40 -6.86 6.64 -0.32
C TYR A 40 -5.55 5.86 -0.12
N PHE A 41 -5.59 4.52 -0.18
CA PHE A 41 -4.38 3.70 -0.06
C PHE A 41 -3.32 4.11 -1.09
N THR A 42 -3.72 4.21 -2.36
CA THR A 42 -2.81 4.52 -3.46
C THR A 42 -2.15 5.90 -3.30
N GLN A 43 -2.92 6.92 -2.94
CA GLN A 43 -2.38 8.28 -2.84
C GLN A 43 -1.46 8.50 -1.63
N ASN A 44 -1.63 7.73 -0.55
CA ASN A 44 -0.88 7.93 0.69
C ASN A 44 0.30 6.96 0.86
N PHE A 45 0.20 5.73 0.33
CA PHE A 45 1.17 4.67 0.61
C PHE A 45 1.89 4.13 -0.62
N ILE A 46 1.44 4.44 -1.84
CA ILE A 46 2.12 4.02 -3.07
C ILE A 46 3.07 5.11 -3.56
N LYS A 47 4.29 4.71 -3.86
CA LYS A 47 5.32 5.55 -4.48
C LYS A 47 5.78 4.92 -5.79
N ILE A 48 6.19 5.76 -6.72
CA ILE A 48 6.84 5.36 -7.97
C ILE A 48 8.25 5.92 -8.01
N ILE A 49 9.13 5.27 -8.76
CA ILE A 49 10.48 5.75 -9.00
C ILE A 49 10.46 6.60 -10.27
N SER A 50 10.57 7.92 -10.09
CA SER A 50 10.89 8.86 -11.15
C SER A 50 12.36 8.75 -11.50
N LEU A 51 12.68 8.81 -12.80
CA LEU A 51 14.05 8.77 -13.30
C LEU A 51 14.89 9.95 -12.76
N ASP A 52 14.28 11.12 -12.63
CA ASP A 52 14.99 12.35 -12.26
C ASP A 52 14.92 12.64 -10.75
N THR A 53 13.78 12.35 -10.12
CA THR A 53 13.49 12.77 -8.74
C THR A 53 13.44 11.63 -7.72
N GLY A 54 13.67 10.39 -8.18
CA GLY A 54 13.65 9.21 -7.32
C GLY A 54 12.25 8.85 -6.83
N LEU A 55 12.12 8.43 -5.57
CA LEU A 55 10.85 7.95 -5.01
C LEU A 55 9.88 9.12 -4.75
N ILE A 56 8.81 9.19 -5.54
CA ILE A 56 7.75 10.19 -5.41
C ILE A 56 6.38 9.57 -5.14
N PRO A 57 5.45 10.26 -4.45
CA PRO A 57 4.08 9.79 -4.29
C PRO A 57 3.37 9.57 -5.63
N PHE A 58 2.59 8.50 -5.73
CA PHE A 58 1.84 8.20 -6.96
C PHE A 58 0.52 8.98 -7.02
N ASN A 59 0.55 10.10 -7.75
CA ASN A 59 -0.64 10.90 -7.99
C ASN A 59 -1.50 10.31 -9.12
N LEU A 60 -2.63 9.73 -8.75
CA LEU A 60 -3.58 9.14 -9.69
C LEU A 60 -4.19 10.16 -10.66
N TYR A 61 -4.18 9.82 -11.95
CA TYR A 61 -4.97 10.53 -12.96
C TYR A 61 -6.46 10.30 -12.74
N LYS A 62 -7.29 11.24 -13.26
CA LYS A 62 -8.76 11.21 -13.10
C LYS A 62 -9.38 9.88 -13.52
N TYR A 63 -8.94 9.31 -14.64
CA TYR A 63 -9.48 8.03 -15.13
C TYR A 63 -9.07 6.85 -14.24
N GLN A 64 -7.85 6.85 -13.68
CA GLN A 64 -7.36 5.79 -12.79
C GLN A 64 -8.14 5.79 -11.47
N LYS A 65 -8.44 6.98 -10.92
CA LYS A 65 -9.34 7.10 -9.76
C LYS A 65 -10.71 6.49 -10.05
N ARG A 66 -11.26 6.72 -11.25
CA ARG A 66 -12.54 6.14 -11.67
C ARG A 66 -12.47 4.61 -11.78
N CYS A 67 -11.39 4.08 -12.37
CA CYS A 67 -11.16 2.63 -12.47
C CYS A 67 -11.10 1.95 -11.10
N LEU A 68 -10.29 2.49 -10.19
CA LEU A 68 -10.13 1.95 -8.82
C LEU A 68 -11.44 1.99 -8.01
N LYS A 69 -12.24 3.06 -8.17
CA LYS A 69 -13.56 3.15 -7.55
C LYS A 69 -14.55 2.12 -8.11
N ASN A 70 -14.45 1.82 -9.41
CA ASN A 70 -15.33 0.84 -10.05
C ASN A 70 -14.96 -0.61 -9.68
N LEU A 71 -13.68 -0.92 -9.51
CA LEU A 71 -13.23 -2.25 -9.06
C LEU A 71 -13.90 -2.66 -7.75
N LYS A 72 -13.99 -1.75 -6.78
CA LYS A 72 -14.73 -1.99 -5.52
C LYS A 72 -16.21 -2.31 -5.69
N ARG A 73 -16.87 -1.78 -6.72
CA ARG A 73 -18.30 -2.04 -6.95
C ARG A 73 -18.56 -3.44 -7.48
N ILE A 74 -17.58 -4.06 -8.14
CA ILE A 74 -17.74 -5.41 -8.70
C ILE A 74 -17.67 -6.45 -7.58
N ASP A 75 -16.76 -6.32 -6.61
CA ASP A 75 -16.69 -7.22 -5.45
C ASP A 75 -17.96 -7.17 -4.58
N LEU A 76 -18.56 -5.98 -4.39
CA LEU A 76 -19.82 -5.82 -3.65
C LEU A 76 -21.06 -6.29 -4.42
N ALA A 77 -21.01 -6.41 -5.74
CA ALA A 77 -22.13 -6.89 -6.56
C ALA A 77 -22.15 -8.42 -6.70
N LEU A 78 -21.08 -9.10 -6.24
CA LEU A 78 -20.91 -10.55 -6.28
C LEU A 78 -20.92 -11.18 -4.87
N SER A 79 -21.23 -10.40 -3.84
CA SER A 79 -21.45 -10.83 -2.45
C SER A 79 -22.91 -10.66 -2.06
#